data_AF-A0A929F2M9-F1
#
_entry.id   AF-A0A929F2M9-F1
#
_cell.length_a   1.000
_cell.length_b   1.000
_cell.length_c   1.000
_cell.angle_alpha   90.00
_cell.angle_beta   90.00
_cell.angle_gamma   90.00
#
_symmetry.space_group_name_H-M   'P 1'
#
loop_
_entity.id
_entity.type
_entity.pdbx_description
1 polymer ?
#
loop_
_entity_poly.entity_id
_entity_poly.type
_entity_poly.pdbx_seq_one_letter_code
_entity_poly.pdbx_strand_id
1 'polypeptide(L)'
;NSHIVVAGFQARGTPGRALVDGTKYIRLWGETIKVQATIHTVGGLSAHADQADLVRWFTRIENHPQLILVHGESDAINTLREQIRLASNRTEVTIAKQGKTLNFDNL
;
A
#
# COMPACT_ATOMS: atom_id res chain seq x y z
N ASN A 1 28.93 -14.23 -2.47
CA ASN A 1 28.45 -13.26 -1.46
C ASN A 1 27.68 -12.18 -2.20
N SER A 2 26.34 -12.27 -2.23
CA SER A 2 25.50 -11.37 -3.03
C SER A 2 24.35 -10.85 -2.18
N HIS A 3 24.00 -9.57 -2.38
CA HIS A 3 22.96 -8.88 -1.63
C HIS A 3 21.93 -8.30 -2.59
N ILE A 4 20.66 -8.35 -2.19
CA ILE A 4 19.57 -7.65 -2.89
C ILE A 4 18.99 -6.65 -1.91
N VAL A 5 18.95 -5.38 -2.31
CA VAL A 5 18.34 -4.30 -1.52
C VAL A 5 17.03 -3.89 -2.19
N VAL A 6 15.93 -4.11 -1.48
CA VAL A 6 14.59 -3.73 -1.93
C VAL A 6 14.26 -2.36 -1.38
N ALA A 7 14.21 -1.36 -2.26
CA ALA A 7 14.04 0.05 -1.90
C ALA A 7 12.56 0.50 -1.79
N GLY A 8 11.59 -0.38 -2.03
CA GLY A 8 10.18 0.01 -2.05
C GLY A 8 9.20 -1.14 -1.96
N PHE A 9 7.92 -0.79 -1.89
CA PHE A 9 6.82 -1.74 -1.75
C PHE A 9 6.82 -2.78 -2.88
N GLN A 10 6.58 -4.04 -2.52
CA GLN A 10 6.46 -5.15 -3.46
C GLN A 10 5.03 -5.70 -3.39
N ALA A 11 4.28 -5.66 -4.50
CA ALA A 11 2.90 -6.15 -4.51
C ALA A 11 2.83 -7.69 -4.31
N ARG A 12 1.78 -8.18 -3.66
CA ARG A 12 1.50 -9.64 -3.57
C ARG A 12 1.49 -10.29 -4.96
N GLY A 13 2.01 -11.51 -5.02
CA GLY A 13 2.15 -12.28 -6.26
C GLY A 13 3.37 -11.92 -7.11
N THR A 14 4.13 -10.88 -6.75
CA THR A 14 5.38 -10.55 -7.46
C THR A 14 6.58 -11.38 -6.96
N PRO A 15 7.58 -11.65 -7.80
CA PRO A 15 8.86 -12.20 -7.37
C PRO A 15 9.51 -11.40 -6.24
N GLY A 16 9.46 -10.07 -6.32
CA GLY A 16 10.01 -9.18 -5.30
C GLY A 16 9.36 -9.38 -3.93
N ARG A 17 8.03 -9.56 -3.88
CA ARG A 17 7.34 -9.87 -2.62
C ARG A 17 7.80 -11.22 -2.06
N ALA A 18 7.91 -12.25 -2.90
CA ALA A 18 8.39 -13.56 -2.46
C ALA A 18 9.83 -13.50 -1.90
N LEU A 19 10.69 -12.66 -2.47
CA LEU A 19 12.03 -12.41 -1.94
C LEU A 19 11.99 -11.71 -0.57
N VAL A 20 11.20 -10.66 -0.44
CA VAL A 20 11.01 -9.94 0.84
C VAL A 20 10.46 -10.86 1.93
N ASP A 21 9.54 -11.76 1.57
CA ASP A 21 8.93 -12.73 2.49
C ASP A 21 9.89 -13.91 2.82
N GLY A 22 11.08 -13.94 2.22
CA GLY A 22 12.16 -14.87 2.59
C GLY A 22 12.10 -16.24 1.91
N THR A 23 11.49 -16.34 0.72
CA THR A 23 11.44 -17.60 -0.04
C THR A 23 12.84 -18.17 -0.26
N LYS A 24 12.96 -19.51 -0.20
CA LYS A 24 14.22 -20.22 -0.50
C LYS A 24 14.39 -20.53 -1.98
N TYR A 25 13.29 -20.50 -2.74
CA TYR A 25 13.27 -20.76 -4.17
C TYR A 25 12.32 -19.80 -4.88
N ILE A 26 12.69 -19.38 -6.08
CA ILE A 26 11.90 -18.48 -6.90
C ILE A 26 11.83 -18.99 -8.33
N ARG A 27 10.66 -18.87 -8.97
CA ARG A 27 10.49 -19.24 -10.37
C ARG A 27 10.73 -18.01 -11.25
N LEU A 28 11.74 -18.06 -12.12
CA LEU A 28 12.01 -17.02 -13.12
C LEU A 28 12.17 -17.69 -14.49
N TRP A 29 11.45 -17.20 -15.50
CA TRP A 29 11.49 -17.73 -16.88
C TRP A 29 11.29 -19.26 -17.00
N GLY A 30 10.45 -19.83 -16.15
CA GLY A 30 10.18 -21.28 -16.13
C GLY A 30 11.19 -22.12 -15.33
N GLU A 31 12.31 -21.52 -14.91
CA GLU A 31 13.31 -22.18 -14.09
C GLU A 31 13.09 -21.93 -12.60
N THR A 32 13.46 -22.90 -11.76
CA THR A 32 13.43 -22.77 -10.30
C THR A 32 14.82 -22.45 -9.80
N ILE A 33 15.00 -21.28 -9.21
CA ILE A 33 16.30 -20.76 -8.77
C ILE A 33 16.35 -20.74 -7.25
N LYS A 34 17.43 -21.27 -6.67
CA LYS A 34 17.67 -21.21 -5.22
C LYS A 34 18.12 -19.80 -4.80
N VAL A 35 17.44 -19.21 -3.83
CA VAL A 35 17.79 -17.90 -3.28
C VAL A 35 18.93 -18.08 -2.27
N GLN A 36 20.14 -17.72 -2.69
CA GLN A 36 21.34 -17.69 -1.82
C GLN A 36 21.78 -16.28 -1.45
N ALA A 37 21.20 -15.25 -2.09
CA ALA A 37 21.50 -13.86 -1.76
C ALA A 37 20.87 -13.48 -0.41
N THR A 38 21.54 -12.61 0.34
CA THR A 38 20.95 -11.96 1.51
C THR A 38 20.02 -10.85 1.06
N ILE A 39 18.77 -10.87 1.53
CA ILE A 39 17.75 -9.89 1.16
C ILE A 39 17.65 -8.82 2.24
N HIS A 40 17.69 -7.55 1.83
CA HIS A 40 17.52 -6.39 2.69
C HIS A 40 16.33 -5.57 2.22
N THR A 41 15.59 -4.97 3.14
CA THR A 41 14.53 -3.99 2.85
C THR A 41 14.90 -2.64 3.44
N VAL A 42 14.75 -1.58 2.65
CA VAL A 42 14.91 -0.21 3.12
C VAL A 42 13.56 0.48 2.99
N GLY A 43 12.91 0.72 4.12
CA GLY A 43 11.69 1.54 4.18
C GLY A 43 12.00 3.02 3.89
N GLY A 44 11.00 3.77 3.43
CA GLY A 44 11.09 5.23 3.27
C GLY A 44 11.67 5.73 1.95
N LEU A 45 12.21 4.86 1.08
CA LEU A 45 12.68 5.25 -0.27
C LEU A 45 11.59 5.11 -1.36
N SER A 46 10.40 4.64 -1.00
CA SER A 46 9.28 4.44 -1.94
C SER A 46 8.60 5.75 -2.37
N ALA A 47 8.97 6.90 -1.79
CA ALA A 47 8.35 8.21 -2.00
C ALA A 47 6.82 8.28 -1.72
N HIS A 48 6.24 7.23 -1.14
CA HIS A 48 4.85 7.22 -0.69
C HIS A 48 4.80 7.70 0.76
N ALA A 49 3.84 8.60 1.05
CA ALA A 49 3.53 9.02 2.41
C ALA A 49 3.16 7.80 3.27
N ASP A 50 3.62 7.80 4.53
CA ASP A 50 3.20 6.77 5.46
C ASP A 50 1.74 6.98 5.93
N GLN A 51 1.21 6.02 6.69
CA GLN A 51 -0.16 6.12 7.19
C GLN A 51 -0.39 7.38 8.03
N ALA A 52 0.55 7.71 8.91
CA ALA A 52 0.41 8.85 9.79
C ALA A 52 0.45 10.16 8.99
N ASP A 53 1.28 10.23 7.96
CA ASP A 53 1.37 11.35 7.03
C ASP A 53 0.04 11.55 6.30
N LEU A 54 -0.55 10.48 5.77
CA LEU A 54 -1.84 10.52 5.08
C LEU A 54 -2.97 10.98 6.00
N VAL A 55 -3.02 10.48 7.23
CA VAL A 55 -4.03 10.91 8.24
C VAL A 55 -3.84 12.38 8.60
N ARG A 56 -2.60 12.82 8.85
CA ARG A 56 -2.30 14.22 9.17
C ARG A 56 -2.60 15.14 7.99
N TRP A 57 -2.32 14.70 6.77
CA TRP A 57 -2.64 15.46 5.57
C TRP A 57 -4.15 15.65 5.44
N PHE A 58 -4.93 14.57 5.53
CA PHE A 58 -6.38 14.63 5.36
C PHE A 58 -7.07 15.47 6.44
N THR A 59 -6.66 15.34 7.70
CA THR A 59 -7.28 16.08 8.82
C THR A 59 -7.06 17.60 8.75
N ARG A 60 -6.13 18.08 7.92
CA ARG A 60 -5.88 19.50 7.67
C ARG A 60 -6.68 20.08 6.50
N ILE A 61 -7.42 19.26 5.75
CA ILE A 61 -8.26 19.73 4.65
C ILE A 61 -9.53 20.35 5.23
N GLU A 62 -9.76 21.62 4.91
CA GLU A 62 -10.98 22.34 5.31
C GLU A 62 -12.24 21.68 4.75
N ASN A 63 -13.37 21.87 5.44
CA ASN A 63 -14.68 21.29 5.09
C ASN A 63 -14.77 19.76 5.05
N HIS A 64 -13.66 19.05 5.31
CA HIS A 64 -13.61 17.59 5.48
C HIS A 64 -14.40 16.84 4.38
N PRO A 65 -14.01 17.00 3.10
CA PRO A 65 -14.78 16.51 1.96
C PRO A 65 -14.92 14.98 2.00
N GLN A 66 -15.86 14.46 1.20
CA GLN A 66 -15.99 13.02 0.99
C GLN A 66 -14.65 12.43 0.56
N LEU A 67 -14.24 11.33 1.20
CA LEU A 67 -12.96 10.68 0.93
C LEU A 67 -13.16 9.32 0.29
N ILE A 68 -12.53 9.12 -0.87
CA ILE A 68 -12.51 7.84 -1.57
C ILE A 68 -11.07 7.31 -1.58
N LEU A 69 -10.86 6.20 -0.88
CA LEU A 69 -9.59 5.52 -0.85
C LEU A 69 -9.46 4.59 -2.06
N VAL A 70 -8.30 4.67 -2.70
CA VAL A 70 -7.89 3.85 -3.85
C VAL A 70 -6.47 3.32 -3.63
N HIS A 71 -5.99 2.49 -4.56
CA HIS A 71 -4.58 2.07 -4.68
C HIS A 71 -3.91 1.64 -3.36
N GLY A 72 -4.29 0.48 -2.85
CA GLY A 72 -3.66 -0.14 -1.70
C GLY A 72 -4.15 -1.58 -1.55
N GLU A 73 -3.38 -2.40 -0.84
CA GLU A 73 -3.83 -3.75 -0.47
C GLU A 73 -5.04 -3.66 0.47
N SER A 74 -5.92 -4.67 0.42
CA SER A 74 -7.17 -4.70 1.19
C SER A 74 -6.97 -4.41 2.68
N ASP A 75 -5.95 -5.00 3.30
CA ASP A 75 -5.70 -4.80 4.74
C ASP A 75 -5.20 -3.37 5.02
N ALA A 76 -4.27 -2.88 4.19
CA ALA A 76 -3.70 -1.54 4.32
C ALA A 76 -4.75 -0.43 4.14
N ILE A 77 -5.60 -0.55 3.12
CA ILE A 77 -6.62 0.45 2.79
C ILE A 77 -7.77 0.45 3.80
N ASN A 78 -8.16 -0.71 4.34
CA ASN A 78 -9.12 -0.78 5.44
C ASN A 78 -8.54 -0.17 6.72
N THR A 79 -7.27 -0.45 7.03
CA THR A 79 -6.61 0.13 8.20
C THR A 79 -6.56 1.66 8.08
N LEU A 80 -6.16 2.19 6.92
CA LEU A 80 -6.16 3.64 6.68
C LEU A 80 -7.56 4.25 6.84
N ARG A 81 -8.61 3.59 6.33
CA ARG A 81 -10.00 4.03 6.51
C ARG A 81 -10.36 4.19 7.98
N GLU A 82 -10.07 3.18 8.80
CA GLU A 82 -10.39 3.24 10.23
C GLU A 82 -9.57 4.32 10.95
N GLN A 83 -8.29 4.49 10.62
CA GLN A 83 -7.48 5.57 11.20
C GLN A 83 -8.03 6.97 10.86
N ILE A 84 -8.48 7.18 9.62
CA ILE A 84 -9.09 8.46 9.22
C ILE A 84 -10.41 8.68 9.95
N ARG A 85 -11.24 7.64 10.12
CA ARG A 85 -12.49 7.74 10.89
C ARG A 85 -12.26 8.06 12.36
N LEU A 86 -11.23 7.49 12.96
CA LEU A 86 -10.83 7.80 14.33
C LEU A 86 -10.33 9.24 14.47
N ALA A 87 -9.60 9.73 13.48
CA ALA A 87 -9.04 11.09 13.48
C ALA A 87 -10.04 12.18 13.04
N SER A 88 -11.07 11.82 12.27
CA SER A 88 -12.14 12.72 11.79
C SER A 88 -13.47 11.98 11.76
N ASN A 89 -14.39 12.38 12.65
CA ASN A 89 -15.76 11.85 12.70
C ASN A 89 -16.73 12.53 11.73
N ARG A 90 -16.23 13.45 10.88
CA ARG A 90 -17.06 14.32 10.03
C ARG A 90 -17.11 13.90 8.57
N THR A 91 -16.33 12.89 8.17
CA THR A 91 -16.17 12.48 6.78
C THR A 91 -16.71 11.07 6.54
N GLU A 92 -17.50 10.91 5.49
CA GLU A 92 -17.75 9.60 4.91
C GLU A 92 -16.51 9.11 4.14
N VAL A 93 -15.92 7.99 4.60
CA VAL A 93 -14.77 7.37 3.94
C VAL A 93 -15.20 6.09 3.22
N THR A 94 -15.09 6.11 1.89
CA THR A 94 -15.42 5.00 1.00
C THR A 94 -14.16 4.37 0.43
N ILE A 95 -14.14 3.05 0.25
CA ILE A 95 -13.09 2.35 -0.50
C ILE A 95 -13.64 2.05 -1.90
N ALA A 96 -12.92 2.47 -2.94
CA ALA A 96 -13.31 2.20 -4.31
C ALA A 96 -13.27 0.69 -4.59
N LYS A 97 -14.22 0.22 -5.41
CA LYS A 97 -14.26 -1.16 -5.92
C LYS A 97 -14.12 -1.12 -7.43
N GLN A 98 -13.37 -2.06 -7.98
CA GLN A 98 -13.20 -2.19 -9.43
C GLN A 98 -14.57 -2.33 -10.11
N GLY A 99 -14.79 -1.56 -11.18
CA GLY A 99 -16.06 -1.57 -11.92
C GLY A 99 -17.22 -0.82 -11.25
N LYS A 100 -17.03 -0.25 -10.05
CA LYS A 100 -18.04 0.59 -9.40
C LYS A 100 -17.95 2.04 -9.90
N THR A 101 -19.07 2.58 -10.38
CA THR A 101 -19.22 4.01 -10.67
C THR A 101 -19.65 4.77 -9.42
N LEU A 102 -19.08 5.95 -9.19
CA LEU A 102 -19.47 6.89 -8.15
C LEU A 102 -19.93 8.18 -8.83
N ASN A 103 -21.14 8.62 -8.55
CA ASN A 103 -21.70 9.86 -9.08
C ASN A 103 -21.54 10.95 -8.04
N PHE A 104 -21.11 12.13 -8.48
CA PHE A 104 -20.86 13.29 -7.62
C PHE A 104 -21.83 14.44 -7.91
N ASP A 105 -23.00 14.13 -8.47
CA ASP A 105 -23.92 15.10 -9.07
C ASP A 105 -24.55 16.10 -8.06
N ASN A 106 -24.10 16.09 -6.80
CA ASN A 106 -24.52 17.01 -5.73
C ASN A 106 -23.31 17.62 -4.95
N LEU A 107 -22.15 17.82 -5.60
CA LEU A 107 -21.06 18.65 -5.04
C LEU A 107 -21.26 20.13 -5.37
#